data_AF-A0A7K3DEC3-F1
#
_entry.id   AF-A0A7K3DEC3-F1
#
_cell.length_a   1.000
_cell.length_b   1.000
_cell.length_c   1.000
_cell.angle_alpha   90.00
_cell.angle_beta   90.00
_cell.angle_gamma   90.00
#
_symmetry.space_group_name_H-M   'P 1'
#
loop_
_entity.id
_entity.type
_entity.pdbx_description
1 polymer ?
#
loop_
_entity_poly.entity_id
_entity_poly.type
_entity_poly.pdbx_seq_one_letter_code
_entity_poly.pdbx_strand_id
1 'polypeptide(L)'
;DPSEFVGRLIPELIGTKGAGLARSGMRMAVKEGMESTASSLAKNGGKFADEAAGAPKDFSDLAKSTSHVKEKAIHHDSVDPHKAQEFLDSEYPWLKDVNNTGHPGYTQNCSHNTVAVDKRLDGVDVSAAPKQAGDHIPPEQLGLTNRAKGQYDMVDSYDDVIRDLQGRGEGARSAVYISRPDGTAHVFNAVNTPNGVVFLDGQSGTLGRLEQNVSGIGHIPYRNGNP
;
A
#
# COMPACT_ATOMS: atom_id res chain seq x y z
N ASP A 1 -36.17 47.99 -19.18
CA ASP A 1 -36.57 48.66 -17.95
C ASP A 1 -35.52 48.39 -16.88
N PRO A 2 -34.51 49.26 -16.71
CA PRO A 2 -33.53 49.15 -15.62
C PRO A 2 -33.42 50.47 -14.83
N SER A 3 -33.98 50.52 -13.62
CA SER A 3 -33.88 51.59 -12.59
C SER A 3 -34.76 51.08 -11.44
N GLU A 4 -34.44 51.05 -10.14
CA GLU A 4 -33.69 51.89 -9.21
C GLU A 4 -33.20 50.95 -8.06
N PHE A 5 -32.37 51.24 -7.07
CA PHE A 5 -32.03 52.48 -6.40
C PHE A 5 -30.80 52.22 -5.50
N VAL A 6 -29.71 52.92 -5.82
CA VAL A 6 -28.78 53.66 -4.95
C VAL A 6 -28.86 53.44 -3.42
N GLY A 7 -27.71 53.15 -2.80
CA GLY A 7 -27.54 53.31 -1.34
C GLY A 7 -26.12 53.14 -0.77
N ARG A 8 -25.21 54.08 -1.08
CA ARG A 8 -24.06 54.62 -0.28
C ARG A 8 -23.20 53.67 0.59
N LEU A 9 -21.94 53.45 0.22
CA LEU A 9 -20.70 54.12 0.72
C LEU A 9 -20.21 53.73 2.15
N ILE A 10 -19.28 52.76 2.19
CA ILE A 10 -17.95 52.60 2.88
C ILE A 10 -17.57 53.45 4.13
N PRO A 11 -16.52 53.10 4.95
CA PRO A 11 -16.03 51.82 5.52
C PRO A 11 -15.53 51.93 7.00
N GLU A 12 -14.90 50.83 7.47
CA GLU A 12 -13.86 50.71 8.51
C GLU A 12 -14.27 50.60 9.98
N LEU A 13 -14.04 49.40 10.57
CA LEU A 13 -13.21 49.33 11.78
C LEU A 13 -12.53 47.97 11.96
N ILE A 14 -11.24 48.07 12.15
CA ILE A 14 -10.23 47.10 12.59
C ILE A 14 -10.67 46.31 13.84
N GLY A 15 -10.33 45.00 13.90
CA GLY A 15 -10.55 44.21 15.13
C GLY A 15 -10.03 42.76 15.09
N THR A 16 -8.70 42.60 15.21
CA THR A 16 -7.95 41.54 15.92
C THR A 16 -8.43 40.07 15.96
N LYS A 17 -7.52 39.22 15.45
CA LYS A 17 -7.18 37.81 15.79
C LYS A 17 -7.83 37.16 17.03
N GLY A 18 -8.21 35.89 16.88
CA GLY A 18 -8.33 34.90 17.97
C GLY A 18 -9.27 33.75 17.56
N ALA A 19 -8.77 32.61 17.10
CA ALA A 19 -8.47 31.42 17.91
C ALA A 19 -9.72 30.77 18.56
N GLY A 20 -9.97 29.50 18.22
CA GLY A 20 -10.89 28.61 18.94
C GLY A 20 -11.86 27.89 18.01
N LEU A 21 -11.57 26.65 17.60
CA LEU A 21 -12.00 25.41 18.27
C LEU A 21 -13.53 25.26 18.36
N ALA A 22 -14.06 24.34 17.56
CA ALA A 22 -15.25 23.58 17.92
C ALA A 22 -15.18 22.17 17.29
N ARG A 23 -14.50 21.26 18.00
CA ARG A 23 -14.82 19.82 17.93
C ARG A 23 -16.13 19.63 18.68
N SER A 24 -17.24 19.58 17.95
CA SER A 24 -18.44 18.84 18.35
C SER A 24 -18.17 17.35 18.10
N GLY A 25 -18.57 16.39 18.93
CA GLY A 25 -19.24 16.42 20.21
C GLY A 25 -19.29 14.98 20.73
N MET A 26 -19.28 14.81 22.04
CA MET A 26 -19.92 13.67 22.71
C MET A 26 -20.00 14.01 24.20
N ARG A 27 -21.19 14.38 24.67
CA ARG A 27 -21.55 14.26 26.08
C ARG A 27 -22.90 13.57 26.12
N MET A 28 -22.94 12.36 26.65
CA MET A 28 -23.82 11.96 27.76
C MET A 28 -23.73 10.45 28.00
N ALA A 29 -23.82 10.09 29.28
CA ALA A 29 -23.91 8.73 29.84
C ALA A 29 -22.60 7.97 30.14
N VAL A 30 -21.79 8.46 31.09
CA VAL A 30 -21.17 7.62 32.14
C VAL A 30 -20.85 8.51 33.34
N LYS A 31 -21.72 8.55 34.35
CA LYS A 31 -21.37 9.09 35.67
C LYS A 31 -22.08 8.25 36.71
N GLU A 32 -21.46 7.13 37.08
CA GLU A 32 -21.64 6.42 38.38
C GLU A 32 -20.79 5.15 38.55
N GLY A 33 -19.94 4.76 37.58
CA GLY A 33 -19.07 3.57 37.69
C GLY A 33 -17.56 3.85 37.65
N MET A 34 -17.09 5.06 38.00
CA MET A 34 -15.76 5.53 37.60
C MET A 34 -14.66 5.51 38.69
N GLU A 35 -14.90 4.94 39.87
CA GLU A 35 -13.87 4.90 40.91
C GLU A 35 -13.11 3.56 41.00
N SER A 36 -13.73 2.42 40.71
CA SER A 36 -13.01 1.13 40.64
C SER A 36 -12.31 0.91 39.29
N THR A 37 -12.89 1.46 38.21
CA THR A 37 -12.41 1.30 36.83
C THR A 37 -11.21 2.19 36.53
N ALA A 38 -11.08 3.34 37.20
CA ALA A 38 -9.95 4.26 37.01
C ALA A 38 -8.61 3.67 37.49
N SER A 39 -8.60 2.88 38.57
CA SER A 39 -7.35 2.26 39.06
C SER A 39 -6.87 1.11 38.17
N SER A 40 -7.79 0.32 37.60
CA SER A 40 -7.48 -0.73 36.62
C SER A 40 -7.08 -0.18 35.26
N LEU A 41 -7.70 0.92 34.81
CA LEU A 41 -7.31 1.60 33.57
C LEU A 41 -5.99 2.35 33.69
N ALA A 42 -5.64 2.88 34.87
CA ALA A 42 -4.33 3.50 35.09
C ALA A 42 -3.20 2.45 35.16
N LYS A 43 -3.44 1.27 35.75
CA LYS A 43 -2.44 0.18 35.82
C LYS A 43 -2.28 -0.59 34.51
N ASN A 44 -3.34 -0.75 33.72
CA ASN A 44 -3.29 -1.48 32.45
C ASN A 44 -3.15 -0.56 31.23
N GLY A 45 -3.56 0.71 31.32
CA GLY A 45 -3.46 1.68 30.22
C GLY A 45 -2.02 2.01 29.82
N GLY A 46 -1.07 1.93 30.76
CA GLY A 46 0.36 2.03 30.46
C GLY A 46 0.88 0.85 29.63
N LYS A 47 0.36 -0.37 29.84
CA LYS A 47 0.77 -1.56 29.08
C LYS A 47 0.18 -1.59 27.67
N PHE A 48 -1.06 -1.13 27.49
CA PHE A 48 -1.68 -1.05 26.16
C PHE A 48 -1.16 0.10 25.31
N ALA A 49 -0.69 1.19 25.93
CA ALA A 49 -0.09 2.31 25.21
C ALA A 49 1.36 2.02 24.78
N ASP A 50 2.14 1.30 25.59
CA ASP A 50 3.51 0.88 25.23
C ASP A 50 3.52 -0.14 24.07
N GLU A 51 2.50 -1.00 24.01
CA GLU A 51 2.39 -2.05 22.97
C GLU A 51 1.91 -1.48 21.63
N ALA A 52 1.20 -0.34 21.63
CA ALA A 52 0.76 0.38 20.43
C ALA A 52 1.84 1.33 19.86
N ALA A 53 2.92 1.59 20.61
CA ALA A 53 4.03 2.44 20.22
C ALA A 53 5.37 1.69 20.34
N GLY A 54 5.36 0.39 20.02
CA GLY A 54 6.58 -0.40 19.93
C GLY A 54 7.61 0.30 19.04
N ALA A 55 8.87 0.35 19.50
CA ALA A 55 9.97 0.84 18.68
C ALA A 55 9.90 0.22 17.28
N PRO A 56 10.21 0.97 16.21
CA PRO A 56 10.18 0.44 14.85
C PRO A 56 10.91 -0.91 14.82
N LYS A 57 10.20 -1.96 14.38
CA LYS A 57 10.82 -3.28 14.24
C LYS A 57 11.87 -3.18 13.14
N ASP A 58 13.06 -3.69 13.42
CA ASP A 58 14.13 -3.76 12.42
C ASP A 58 13.92 -5.00 11.56
N PHE A 59 13.68 -4.77 10.27
CA PHE A 59 13.53 -5.81 9.25
C PHE A 59 14.60 -5.74 8.17
N SER A 60 15.67 -4.97 8.40
CA SER A 60 16.74 -4.78 7.42
C SER A 60 17.49 -6.08 7.09
N ASP A 61 17.39 -7.11 7.95
CA ASP A 61 17.98 -8.44 7.72
C ASP A 61 17.13 -9.34 6.80
N LEU A 62 15.89 -8.96 6.47
CA LEU A 62 14.99 -9.81 5.69
C LEU A 62 15.32 -9.85 4.21
N ALA A 63 15.90 -8.78 3.64
CA ALA A 63 16.28 -8.76 2.23
C ALA A 63 17.47 -9.70 1.98
N LYS A 64 17.23 -10.79 1.26
CA LYS A 64 18.22 -11.84 1.02
C LYS A 64 18.20 -12.32 -0.41
N SER A 65 19.37 -12.71 -0.91
CA SER A 65 19.51 -13.44 -2.15
C SER A 65 19.05 -14.89 -1.97
N THR A 66 18.60 -15.52 -3.05
CA THR A 66 18.19 -16.92 -3.11
C THR A 66 18.96 -17.68 -4.21
N SER A 67 18.60 -18.93 -4.44
CA SER A 67 19.17 -19.73 -5.53
C SER A 67 18.84 -19.17 -6.92
N HIS A 68 17.73 -18.45 -7.08
CA HIS A 68 17.20 -17.99 -8.37
C HIS A 68 17.03 -16.46 -8.47
N VAL A 69 17.23 -15.72 -7.37
CA VAL A 69 17.27 -14.24 -7.34
C VAL A 69 18.54 -13.83 -6.62
N LYS A 70 19.44 -13.09 -7.28
CA LYS A 70 20.78 -12.77 -6.75
C LYS A 70 20.82 -11.45 -6.04
N GLU A 71 20.02 -10.48 -6.46
CA GLU A 71 19.85 -9.23 -5.74
C GLU A 71 19.10 -9.49 -4.44
N LYS A 72 19.46 -8.73 -3.40
CA LYS A 72 18.78 -8.85 -2.10
C LYS A 72 17.39 -8.21 -2.20
N ALA A 73 16.36 -9.00 -1.91
CA ALA A 73 14.98 -8.55 -1.87
C ALA A 73 14.19 -9.34 -0.82
N ILE A 74 13.01 -8.81 -0.48
CA ILE A 74 12.02 -9.43 0.41
C ILE A 74 10.88 -9.96 -0.47
N HIS A 75 10.85 -11.28 -0.62
CA HIS A 75 9.85 -12.03 -1.36
C HIS A 75 9.61 -13.39 -0.69
N HIS A 76 8.61 -14.13 -1.17
CA HIS A 76 8.14 -15.37 -0.53
C HIS A 76 9.24 -16.40 -0.21
N ASP A 77 10.27 -16.56 -1.08
CA ASP A 77 11.34 -17.56 -0.90
C ASP A 77 12.52 -17.04 -0.06
N SER A 78 12.61 -15.73 0.16
CA SER A 78 13.75 -15.10 0.84
C SER A 78 13.62 -15.08 2.36
N VAL A 79 12.40 -15.29 2.88
CA VAL A 79 12.06 -15.12 4.30
C VAL A 79 11.36 -16.38 4.83
N ASP A 80 11.67 -16.76 6.07
CA ASP A 80 10.91 -17.78 6.79
C ASP A 80 9.42 -17.39 6.89
N PRO A 81 8.46 -18.31 6.72
CA PRO A 81 7.04 -17.98 6.71
C PRO A 81 6.54 -17.24 7.95
N HIS A 82 7.05 -17.55 9.15
CA HIS A 82 6.63 -16.85 10.37
C HIS A 82 7.16 -15.42 10.40
N LYS A 83 8.42 -15.22 10.00
CA LYS A 83 9.01 -13.89 9.86
C LYS A 83 8.33 -13.07 8.76
N ALA A 84 7.96 -13.71 7.66
CA ALA A 84 7.22 -13.06 6.57
C ALA A 84 5.87 -12.55 7.07
N GLN A 85 5.14 -13.36 7.84
CA GLN A 85 3.88 -12.94 8.43
C GLN A 85 4.07 -11.80 9.44
N GLU A 86 5.06 -11.89 10.32
CA GLU A 86 5.37 -10.81 11.28
C GLU A 86 5.71 -9.48 10.56
N PHE A 87 6.49 -9.56 9.49
CA PHE A 87 6.82 -8.41 8.64
C PHE A 87 5.57 -7.81 8.00
N LEU A 88 4.71 -8.64 7.41
CA LEU A 88 3.47 -8.19 6.79
C LEU A 88 2.51 -7.58 7.81
N ASP A 89 2.35 -8.18 8.99
CA ASP A 89 1.48 -7.63 10.04
C ASP A 89 2.01 -6.30 10.61
N SER A 90 3.32 -6.07 10.56
CA SER A 90 3.94 -4.80 10.96
C SER A 90 3.83 -3.72 9.87
N GLU A 91 4.34 -4.02 8.68
CA GLU A 91 4.57 -3.01 7.62
C GLU A 91 3.37 -2.88 6.68
N TYR A 92 2.58 -3.94 6.51
CA TYR A 92 1.46 -4.02 5.58
C TYR A 92 0.24 -4.74 6.17
N PRO A 93 -0.25 -4.37 7.38
CA PRO A 93 -1.31 -5.11 8.07
C PRO A 93 -2.60 -5.24 7.26
N TRP A 94 -2.79 -4.34 6.30
CA TRP A 94 -3.92 -4.27 5.38
C TRP A 94 -3.80 -5.18 4.16
N LEU A 95 -2.63 -5.79 3.88
CA LEU A 95 -2.40 -6.52 2.63
C LEU A 95 -3.36 -7.71 2.47
N LYS A 96 -3.62 -8.43 3.57
CA LYS A 96 -4.55 -9.56 3.63
C LYS A 96 -5.99 -9.21 3.30
N ASP A 97 -6.36 -7.93 3.42
CA ASP A 97 -7.73 -7.43 3.21
C ASP A 97 -7.90 -6.74 1.85
N VAL A 98 -6.86 -6.77 0.99
CA VAL A 98 -6.94 -6.19 -0.36
C VAL A 98 -7.88 -6.98 -1.24
N ASN A 99 -7.79 -8.31 -1.21
CA ASN A 99 -8.59 -9.21 -2.02
C ASN A 99 -9.69 -9.85 -1.17
N ASN A 100 -10.93 -9.87 -1.66
CA ASN A 100 -12.01 -10.64 -1.01
C ASN A 100 -11.93 -12.12 -1.39
N THR A 101 -10.79 -12.75 -1.09
CA THR A 101 -10.50 -14.16 -1.39
C THR A 101 -11.61 -15.07 -0.86
N GLY A 102 -11.98 -16.08 -1.65
CA GLY A 102 -13.09 -16.98 -1.33
C GLY A 102 -14.45 -16.57 -1.91
N HIS A 103 -14.56 -15.37 -2.49
CA HIS A 103 -15.76 -14.94 -3.20
C HIS A 103 -15.62 -15.09 -4.74
N PRO A 104 -16.74 -15.26 -5.47
CA PRO A 104 -16.72 -15.32 -6.94
C PRO A 104 -16.05 -14.09 -7.58
N GLY A 105 -15.16 -14.33 -8.55
CA GLY A 105 -14.48 -13.28 -9.31
C GLY A 105 -13.21 -12.72 -8.66
N TYR A 106 -12.74 -13.25 -7.52
CA TYR A 106 -11.53 -12.77 -6.84
C TYR A 106 -10.26 -13.61 -7.11
N THR A 107 -10.32 -14.52 -8.09
CA THR A 107 -9.18 -15.35 -8.52
C THR A 107 -8.57 -14.90 -9.85
N GLN A 108 -9.28 -14.06 -10.61
CA GLN A 108 -8.86 -13.58 -11.95
C GLN A 108 -8.58 -12.07 -11.98
N ASN A 109 -8.50 -11.44 -10.81
CA ASN A 109 -8.46 -9.99 -10.63
C ASN A 109 -7.07 -9.48 -10.19
N CYS A 110 -5.98 -10.18 -10.50
CA CYS A 110 -4.62 -9.78 -10.12
C CYS A 110 -4.32 -8.32 -10.50
N SER A 111 -4.75 -7.87 -11.69
CA SER A 111 -4.61 -6.47 -12.12
C SER A 111 -5.30 -5.46 -11.19
N HIS A 112 -6.47 -5.79 -10.64
CA HIS A 112 -7.16 -4.92 -9.69
C HIS A 112 -6.48 -4.92 -8.32
N ASN A 113 -5.93 -6.06 -7.90
CA ASN A 113 -5.12 -6.14 -6.69
C ASN A 113 -3.88 -5.27 -6.79
N THR A 114 -3.17 -5.28 -7.92
CA THR A 114 -1.98 -4.44 -8.09
C THR A 114 -2.28 -2.94 -7.94
N VAL A 115 -3.42 -2.48 -8.48
CA VAL A 115 -3.87 -1.09 -8.36
C VAL A 115 -4.35 -0.76 -6.94
N ALA A 116 -5.05 -1.69 -6.28
CA ALA A 116 -5.52 -1.50 -4.91
C ALA A 116 -4.34 -1.44 -3.92
N VAL A 117 -3.33 -2.31 -4.08
CA VAL A 117 -2.09 -2.25 -3.30
C VAL A 117 -1.40 -0.91 -3.47
N ASP A 118 -1.28 -0.40 -4.70
CA ASP A 118 -0.66 0.92 -4.94
C ASP A 118 -1.38 2.05 -4.20
N LYS A 119 -2.71 2.05 -4.24
CA LYS A 119 -3.54 3.02 -3.50
C LYS A 119 -3.40 2.88 -1.99
N ARG A 120 -3.32 1.66 -1.46
CA ARG A 120 -3.12 1.42 -0.02
C ARG A 120 -1.71 1.80 0.45
N LEU A 121 -0.70 1.66 -0.40
CA LEU A 121 0.63 2.21 -0.14
C LEU A 121 0.63 3.75 -0.05
N ASP A 122 -0.43 4.41 -0.53
CA ASP A 122 -0.67 5.85 -0.37
C ASP A 122 -1.65 6.19 0.77
N GLY A 123 -1.99 5.19 1.60
CA GLY A 123 -2.91 5.36 2.72
C GLY A 123 -4.39 5.44 2.32
N VAL A 124 -4.73 5.13 1.07
CA VAL A 124 -6.13 5.10 0.61
C VAL A 124 -6.71 3.72 0.88
N ASP A 125 -7.69 3.64 1.79
CA ASP A 125 -8.35 2.38 2.13
C ASP A 125 -9.33 1.93 1.03
N VAL A 126 -8.85 1.01 0.18
CA VAL A 126 -9.62 0.39 -0.92
C VAL A 126 -9.34 -1.10 -1.03
N SER A 127 -10.33 -1.87 -1.48
CA SER A 127 -10.15 -3.28 -1.87
C SER A 127 -10.22 -3.46 -3.38
N ALA A 128 -9.65 -4.56 -3.89
CA ALA A 128 -9.74 -4.92 -5.29
C ALA A 128 -11.18 -5.26 -5.69
N ALA A 129 -11.59 -4.84 -6.89
CA ALA A 129 -12.85 -5.28 -7.46
C ALA A 129 -12.73 -6.71 -8.03
N PRO A 130 -13.82 -7.51 -8.08
CA PRO A 130 -13.80 -8.80 -8.74
C PRO A 130 -13.60 -8.64 -10.26
N LYS A 131 -13.17 -9.71 -10.91
CA LYS A 131 -13.02 -9.80 -12.36
C LYS A 131 -13.37 -11.20 -12.85
N GLN A 132 -14.10 -11.28 -13.96
CA GLN A 132 -14.55 -12.56 -14.52
C GLN A 132 -13.45 -13.28 -15.32
N ALA A 133 -12.50 -12.53 -15.87
CA ALA A 133 -11.36 -13.06 -16.63
C ALA A 133 -10.12 -12.20 -16.38
N GLY A 134 -8.95 -12.82 -16.41
CA GLY A 134 -7.67 -12.14 -16.33
C GLY A 134 -7.51 -11.13 -17.46
N ASP A 135 -6.88 -9.99 -17.15
CA ASP A 135 -6.59 -8.94 -18.13
C ASP A 135 -5.59 -7.95 -17.54
N HIS A 136 -4.89 -7.20 -18.39
CA HIS A 136 -3.77 -6.34 -18.01
C HIS A 136 -4.19 -5.14 -17.17
N ILE A 137 -3.23 -4.56 -16.44
CA ILE A 137 -3.42 -3.32 -15.68
C ILE A 137 -3.65 -2.17 -16.68
N PRO A 138 -4.73 -1.38 -16.55
CA PRO A 138 -4.86 -0.11 -17.26
C PRO A 138 -3.82 0.88 -16.71
N PRO A 139 -2.79 1.29 -17.49
CA PRO A 139 -1.66 2.07 -16.96
C PRO A 139 -2.08 3.41 -16.36
N GLU A 140 -3.20 3.98 -16.80
CA GLU A 140 -3.76 5.22 -16.28
C GLU A 140 -4.18 5.09 -14.80
N GLN A 141 -4.54 3.89 -14.35
CA GLN A 141 -4.83 3.61 -12.94
C GLN A 141 -3.57 3.63 -12.06
N LEU A 142 -2.38 3.57 -12.68
CA LEU A 142 -1.09 3.78 -12.04
C LEU A 142 -0.52 5.19 -12.31
N GLY A 143 -1.32 6.08 -12.90
CA GLY A 143 -0.89 7.45 -13.24
C GLY A 143 -0.09 7.57 -14.55
N LEU A 144 -0.02 6.51 -15.36
CA LEU A 144 0.73 6.50 -16.61
C LEU A 144 -0.20 6.72 -17.82
N THR A 145 -0.20 7.94 -18.36
CA THR A 145 -1.05 8.31 -19.51
C THR A 145 -0.42 8.03 -20.88
N ASN A 146 0.90 7.84 -20.93
CA ASN A 146 1.66 7.63 -22.18
C ASN A 146 2.07 6.17 -22.40
N ARG A 147 1.39 5.22 -21.73
CA ARG A 147 1.72 3.80 -21.77
C ARG A 147 0.50 3.00 -22.18
N ALA A 148 0.65 2.11 -23.17
CA ALA A 148 -0.45 1.29 -23.62
C ALA A 148 -0.74 0.15 -22.65
N LYS A 149 -2.01 -0.24 -22.53
CA LYS A 149 -2.41 -1.42 -21.77
C LYS A 149 -1.72 -2.69 -22.31
N GLY A 150 -1.13 -3.47 -21.42
CA GLY A 150 -0.36 -4.67 -21.79
C GLY A 150 1.09 -4.38 -22.23
N GLN A 151 1.52 -3.13 -22.21
CA GLN A 151 2.90 -2.77 -22.49
C GLN A 151 3.76 -2.87 -21.23
N TYR A 152 4.54 -3.94 -21.12
CA TYR A 152 5.53 -4.15 -20.06
C TYR A 152 6.94 -3.90 -20.60
N ASP A 153 7.81 -3.35 -19.75
CA ASP A 153 9.25 -3.36 -20.00
C ASP A 153 9.72 -4.79 -19.69
N MET A 154 9.98 -5.57 -20.75
CA MET A 154 10.39 -6.96 -20.63
C MET A 154 11.85 -7.02 -20.20
N VAL A 155 12.15 -7.92 -19.26
CA VAL A 155 13.47 -8.09 -18.65
C VAL A 155 13.85 -9.56 -18.60
N ASP A 156 15.14 -9.83 -18.41
CA ASP A 156 15.67 -11.19 -18.40
C ASP A 156 15.42 -11.88 -17.04
N SER A 157 15.32 -11.11 -15.96
CA SER A 157 15.27 -11.64 -14.61
C SER A 157 14.56 -10.71 -13.60
N TYR A 158 14.19 -11.25 -12.44
CA TYR A 158 13.76 -10.43 -11.32
C TYR A 158 14.88 -9.51 -10.79
N ASP A 159 16.14 -9.89 -10.99
CA ASP A 159 17.30 -9.07 -10.61
C ASP A 159 17.33 -7.74 -11.37
N ASP A 160 16.87 -7.71 -12.63
CA ASP A 160 16.72 -6.47 -13.40
C ASP A 160 15.67 -5.54 -12.79
N VAL A 161 14.53 -6.10 -12.36
CA VAL A 161 13.47 -5.35 -11.68
C VAL A 161 13.98 -4.76 -10.36
N ILE A 162 14.74 -5.54 -9.58
CA ILE A 162 15.29 -5.13 -8.30
C ILE A 162 16.31 -4.00 -8.51
N ARG A 163 17.24 -4.14 -9.46
CA ARG A 163 18.23 -3.11 -9.79
C ARG A 163 17.59 -1.81 -10.27
N ASP A 164 16.55 -1.89 -11.09
CA ASP A 164 15.78 -0.71 -11.51
C ASP A 164 15.15 0.02 -10.31
N LEU A 165 14.46 -0.72 -9.44
CA LEU A 165 13.83 -0.15 -8.24
C LEU A 165 14.84 0.50 -7.30
N GLN A 166 15.98 -0.16 -7.08
CA GLN A 166 17.09 0.38 -6.29
C GLN A 166 17.65 1.66 -6.92
N GLY A 167 17.88 1.66 -8.23
CA GLY A 167 18.38 2.81 -8.97
C GLY A 167 17.42 4.01 -8.97
N ARG A 168 16.11 3.76 -8.85
CA ARG A 168 15.07 4.81 -8.73
C ARG A 168 14.86 5.32 -7.31
N GLY A 169 15.57 4.78 -6.31
CA GLY A 169 15.55 5.29 -4.94
C GLY A 169 14.38 4.78 -4.09
N GLU A 170 14.44 5.11 -2.79
CA GLU A 170 13.45 4.68 -1.80
C GLU A 170 12.05 5.24 -2.12
N GLY A 171 11.04 4.39 -2.04
CA GLY A 171 9.66 4.73 -2.41
C GLY A 171 9.34 4.45 -3.88
N ALA A 172 10.32 4.06 -4.70
CA ALA A 172 10.08 3.63 -6.07
C ALA A 172 9.16 2.40 -6.11
N ARG A 173 8.27 2.34 -7.11
CA ARG A 173 7.31 1.24 -7.28
C ARG A 173 7.26 0.73 -8.71
N SER A 174 6.96 -0.56 -8.84
CA SER A 174 6.68 -1.23 -10.11
C SER A 174 5.57 -2.25 -9.99
N ALA A 175 4.82 -2.44 -11.08
CA ALA A 175 3.94 -3.58 -11.25
C ALA A 175 4.70 -4.66 -12.01
N VAL A 176 4.95 -5.79 -11.37
CA VAL A 176 5.69 -6.91 -11.93
C VAL A 176 4.71 -7.81 -12.68
N TYR A 177 5.12 -8.30 -13.82
CA TYR A 177 4.38 -9.22 -14.69
C TYR A 177 5.18 -10.48 -14.90
N ILE A 178 4.47 -11.60 -14.86
CA ILE A 178 4.98 -12.89 -15.33
C ILE A 178 3.99 -13.51 -16.30
N SER A 179 4.53 -14.25 -17.26
CA SER A 179 3.76 -15.18 -18.10
C SER A 179 4.28 -16.61 -17.92
N ARG A 180 3.38 -17.58 -18.00
CA ARG A 180 3.70 -19.00 -17.86
C ARG A 180 3.58 -19.71 -19.21
N PRO A 181 4.23 -20.88 -19.36
CA PRO A 181 4.14 -21.67 -20.60
C PRO A 181 2.71 -22.07 -20.99
N ASP A 182 1.80 -22.17 -20.02
CA ASP A 182 0.38 -22.50 -20.23
C ASP A 182 -0.47 -21.30 -20.70
N GLY A 183 0.14 -20.14 -20.91
CA GLY A 183 -0.52 -18.91 -21.33
C GLY A 183 -1.18 -18.14 -20.18
N THR A 184 -1.14 -18.64 -18.94
CA THR A 184 -1.58 -17.87 -17.78
C THR A 184 -0.52 -16.83 -17.40
N ALA A 185 -0.96 -15.79 -16.69
CA ALA A 185 -0.10 -14.70 -16.25
C ALA A 185 -0.46 -14.30 -14.81
N HIS A 186 0.43 -13.55 -14.18
CA HIS A 186 0.17 -12.92 -12.89
C HIS A 186 0.81 -11.54 -12.84
N VAL A 187 0.21 -10.66 -12.04
CA VAL A 187 0.76 -9.34 -11.76
C VAL A 187 0.67 -9.04 -10.27
N PHE A 188 1.73 -8.42 -9.74
CA PHE A 188 1.87 -8.07 -8.34
C PHE A 188 2.79 -6.84 -8.19
N ASN A 189 2.93 -6.29 -7.00
CA ASN A 189 3.69 -5.06 -6.78
C ASN A 189 5.12 -5.36 -6.32
N ALA A 190 6.03 -4.45 -6.65
CA ALA A 190 7.35 -4.37 -6.05
C ALA A 190 7.61 -2.92 -5.61
N VAL A 191 8.17 -2.74 -4.42
CA VAL A 191 8.38 -1.43 -3.79
C VAL A 191 9.80 -1.37 -3.23
N ASN A 192 10.54 -0.30 -3.50
CA ASN A 192 11.81 -0.05 -2.83
C ASN A 192 11.57 0.61 -1.48
N THR A 193 12.05 0.01 -0.40
CA THR A 193 11.83 0.46 0.98
C THR A 193 13.16 0.56 1.73
N PRO A 194 13.20 1.17 2.93
CA PRO A 194 14.39 1.11 3.80
C PRO A 194 14.88 -0.32 4.09
N ASN A 195 13.98 -1.30 4.09
CA ASN A 195 14.28 -2.72 4.32
C ASN A 195 14.73 -3.46 3.05
N GLY A 196 14.81 -2.77 1.90
CA GLY A 196 15.11 -3.33 0.59
C GLY A 196 13.89 -3.38 -0.32
N VAL A 197 14.05 -4.00 -1.50
CA VAL A 197 12.94 -4.18 -2.45
C VAL A 197 12.00 -5.27 -1.94
N VAL A 198 10.73 -4.92 -1.74
CA VAL A 198 9.67 -5.81 -1.24
C VAL A 198 8.72 -6.14 -2.37
N PHE A 199 8.44 -7.43 -2.58
CA PHE A 199 7.41 -7.89 -3.50
C PHE A 199 6.13 -8.21 -2.72
N LEU A 200 5.01 -7.61 -3.11
CA LEU A 200 3.72 -7.70 -2.43
C LEU A 200 2.66 -8.26 -3.40
N ASP A 201 2.03 -9.36 -3.02
CA ASP A 201 0.92 -9.93 -3.78
C ASP A 201 -0.40 -9.65 -3.05
N GLY A 202 -1.10 -8.61 -3.52
CA GLY A 202 -2.40 -8.23 -2.98
C GLY A 202 -3.48 -9.30 -3.21
N GLN A 203 -3.34 -10.17 -4.21
CA GLN A 203 -4.34 -11.22 -4.49
C GLN A 203 -4.30 -12.32 -3.42
N SER A 204 -3.10 -12.74 -3.02
CA SER A 204 -2.91 -13.72 -1.94
C SER A 204 -2.88 -13.11 -0.55
N GLY A 205 -2.59 -11.81 -0.45
CA GLY A 205 -2.40 -11.14 0.83
C GLY A 205 -1.01 -11.40 1.44
N THR A 206 -0.03 -11.83 0.65
CA THR A 206 1.27 -12.30 1.12
C THR A 206 2.44 -11.60 0.40
N LEU A 207 3.68 -11.94 0.78
CA LEU A 207 4.83 -11.63 -0.06
C LEU A 207 4.66 -12.26 -1.45
N GLY A 208 5.11 -11.53 -2.47
CA GLY A 208 5.06 -11.97 -3.86
C GLY A 208 5.97 -13.18 -4.09
N ARG A 209 5.48 -14.14 -4.86
CA ARG A 209 6.24 -15.31 -5.30
C ARG A 209 6.98 -14.96 -6.59
N LEU A 210 8.31 -15.13 -6.58
CA LEU A 210 9.15 -14.95 -7.75
C LEU A 210 9.28 -16.31 -8.45
N GLU A 211 8.33 -16.57 -9.35
CA GLU A 211 8.17 -17.89 -9.97
C GLU A 211 9.34 -18.24 -10.89
N GLN A 212 9.76 -19.50 -10.80
CA GLN A 212 10.79 -20.06 -11.68
C GLN A 212 10.13 -20.68 -12.92
N ASN A 213 10.90 -20.82 -14.01
CA ASN A 213 10.44 -21.42 -15.27
C ASN A 213 9.25 -20.69 -15.94
N VAL A 214 9.13 -19.39 -15.67
CA VAL A 214 8.22 -18.50 -16.39
C VAL A 214 8.68 -18.30 -17.84
N SER A 215 7.75 -18.01 -18.75
CA SER A 215 8.03 -17.72 -20.16
C SER A 215 8.42 -16.27 -20.41
N GLY A 216 8.14 -15.39 -19.46
CA GLY A 216 8.53 -13.98 -19.55
C GLY A 216 8.39 -13.29 -18.21
N ILE A 217 9.29 -12.33 -17.99
CA ILE A 217 9.25 -11.39 -16.86
C ILE A 217 9.21 -9.99 -17.46
N GLY A 218 8.33 -9.16 -16.93
CA GLY A 218 8.30 -7.75 -17.28
C GLY A 218 7.87 -6.92 -16.09
N HIS A 219 7.96 -5.60 -16.22
CA HIS A 219 7.38 -4.71 -15.23
C HIS A 219 6.91 -3.39 -15.84
N ILE A 220 6.11 -2.67 -15.07
CA ILE A 220 5.72 -1.28 -15.35
C ILE A 220 6.27 -0.43 -14.20
N PRO A 221 7.37 0.31 -14.40
CA PRO A 221 7.78 1.36 -13.48
C PRO A 221 6.71 2.47 -13.48
N TYR A 222 6.13 2.79 -12.31
CA TYR A 222 5.04 3.77 -12.25
C TYR A 222 5.19 4.84 -11.14
N ARG A 223 6.23 4.75 -10.30
CA ARG A 223 6.58 5.81 -9.35
C ARG A 223 8.07 5.82 -9.08
N ASN A 224 8.70 6.99 -9.14
CA ASN A 224 10.09 7.17 -8.71
C ASN A 224 10.17 7.41 -7.21
N GLY A 225 11.27 6.97 -6.61
CA GLY A 225 11.57 7.27 -5.21
C GLY A 225 12.16 8.66 -5.03
N ASN A 226 12.44 9.00 -3.77
CA ASN A 226 13.27 10.17 -3.48
C ASN A 226 14.72 9.87 -3.91
N PRO A 227 15.39 10.78 -4.64
CA PRO A 227 16.80 10.64 -5.02
C PRO A 227 17.74 10.73 -3.82
#